data_AF-A0AAW6P8E8-F1
#
_entry.id   AF-A0AAW6P8E8-F1
#
_cell.length_a   1.000
_cell.length_b   1.000
_cell.length_c   1.000
_cell.angle_alpha   90.00
_cell.angle_beta   90.00
_cell.angle_gamma   90.00
#
_symmetry.space_group_name_H-M   'P 1'
#
loop_
_entity.id
_entity.type
_entity.pdbx_description
1 polymer ?
#
loop_
_entity_poly.entity_id
_entity_poly.type
_entity_poly.pdbx_seq_one_letter_code
_entity_poly.pdbx_strand_id
1 'polypeptide(L)'
;MQPSRQQRRALEKVNRALPAALVTVPRHEWPEHPNSLQQVWCSRKYMVQAFQEASGMLRLSINRTIHNGDSWVDQITWDELMQIKRECGYGDRDALEVFPADRDIVNVANMRHLWIPADPVPFAWRK
;
A
#
# COMPACT_ATOMS: atom_id res chain seq x y z
N MET A 1 -7.44 -14.36 -11.56
CA MET A 1 -8.48 -13.97 -12.55
C MET A 1 -8.35 -12.49 -12.82
N GLN A 2 -8.23 -12.08 -14.08
CA GLN A 2 -8.24 -10.66 -14.43
C GLN A 2 -9.69 -10.15 -14.44
N PRO A 3 -9.99 -8.98 -13.85
CA PRO A 3 -11.34 -8.44 -13.85
C PRO A 3 -11.80 -8.12 -15.27
N SER A 4 -13.04 -8.46 -15.61
CA SER A 4 -13.67 -8.14 -16.90
C SER A 4 -13.77 -6.63 -17.13
N ARG A 5 -13.91 -6.20 -18.39
CA ARG A 5 -14.04 -4.77 -18.74
C ARG A 5 -15.20 -4.07 -18.00
N GLN A 6 -16.29 -4.79 -17.74
CA GLN A 6 -17.43 -4.27 -16.98
C GLN A 6 -17.09 -4.11 -15.50
N GLN A 7 -16.41 -5.09 -14.90
CA GLN A 7 -15.90 -5.00 -13.52
C GLN A 7 -14.88 -3.87 -13.36
N ARG A 8 -13.97 -3.66 -14.33
CA ARG A 8 -13.02 -2.54 -14.32
C ARG A 8 -13.73 -1.18 -14.31
N ARG A 9 -14.74 -0.99 -15.17
CA ARG A 9 -15.53 0.25 -15.20
C ARG A 9 -16.34 0.47 -13.92
N ALA A 10 -16.87 -0.59 -13.32
CA ALA A 10 -17.56 -0.50 -12.03
C ALA A 10 -16.58 -0.08 -10.92
N LEU A 11 -15.40 -0.70 -10.86
CA LEU A 11 -14.33 -0.34 -9.93
C LEU A 11 -13.86 1.11 -10.12
N GLU A 12 -13.68 1.57 -11.36
CA GLU A 12 -13.34 2.98 -11.64
C GLU A 12 -14.42 3.96 -11.16
N LYS A 13 -15.70 3.59 -11.26
CA LYS A 13 -16.81 4.43 -10.77
C LYS A 13 -16.83 4.48 -9.25
N VAL A 14 -16.62 3.34 -8.59
CA VAL A 14 -16.49 3.26 -7.13
C VAL A 14 -15.28 4.06 -6.65
N ASN A 15 -14.12 3.87 -7.28
CA ASN A 15 -12.89 4.59 -6.92
C ASN A 15 -13.04 6.10 -7.12
N ARG A 16 -13.76 6.55 -8.16
CA ARG A 16 -14.06 7.98 -8.35
C ARG A 16 -14.92 8.60 -7.24
N ALA A 17 -15.73 7.80 -6.57
CA ALA A 17 -16.53 8.25 -5.44
C ALA A 17 -15.73 8.31 -4.13
N LEU A 18 -14.54 7.70 -4.08
CA LEU A 18 -13.68 7.75 -2.89
C LEU A 18 -12.99 9.11 -2.73
N PRO A 19 -12.64 9.50 -1.49
CA PRO A 19 -11.87 10.69 -1.22
C PRO A 19 -10.50 10.70 -1.92
N ALA A 20 -9.93 11.89 -2.08
CA ALA A 20 -8.56 12.04 -2.59
C ALA A 20 -7.51 11.58 -1.58
N ALA A 21 -7.74 11.82 -0.29
CA ALA A 21 -6.91 11.33 0.81
C ALA A 21 -7.31 9.90 1.20
N LEU A 22 -6.37 9.17 1.81
CA LEU A 22 -6.62 7.85 2.36
C LEU A 22 -7.60 7.91 3.54
N VAL A 23 -8.62 7.07 3.48
CA VAL A 23 -9.58 6.85 4.56
C VAL A 23 -9.53 5.40 5.01
N THR A 24 -9.65 5.20 6.31
CA THR A 24 -9.76 3.87 6.93
C THR A 24 -10.98 3.14 6.40
N VAL A 25 -10.78 1.92 5.90
CA VAL A 25 -11.87 1.01 5.55
C VAL A 25 -12.33 0.27 6.81
N PRO A 26 -13.61 0.31 7.19
CA PRO A 26 -14.13 -0.42 8.34
C PRO A 26 -13.85 -1.93 8.26
N ARG A 27 -13.47 -2.55 9.37
CA ARG A 27 -13.04 -3.96 9.40
C ARG A 27 -14.10 -4.96 8.93
N HIS A 28 -15.38 -4.64 9.09
CA HIS A 28 -16.48 -5.49 8.65
C HIS A 28 -16.68 -5.50 7.12
N GLU A 29 -16.07 -4.54 6.40
CA GLU A 29 -16.09 -4.48 4.94
C GLU A 29 -14.94 -5.28 4.31
N TRP A 30 -14.01 -5.80 5.12
CA TRP A 30 -12.85 -6.51 4.60
C TRP A 30 -13.25 -7.92 4.14
N PRO A 31 -12.73 -8.39 2.99
CA PRO A 31 -12.87 -9.79 2.60
C PRO A 31 -12.10 -10.69 3.58
N GLU A 32 -12.17 -12.00 3.38
CA GLU A 32 -11.32 -12.95 4.11
C GLU A 32 -9.85 -12.51 4.03
N HIS A 33 -9.20 -12.41 5.19
CA HIS A 33 -7.88 -11.80 5.33
C HIS A 33 -7.07 -12.54 6.39
N PRO A 34 -5.72 -12.51 6.29
CA PRO A 34 -4.87 -13.09 7.31
C PRO A 34 -4.97 -12.31 8.62
N ASN A 35 -4.76 -12.99 9.74
CA ASN A 35 -4.73 -12.36 11.08
C ASN A 35 -3.67 -11.27 11.24
N SER A 36 -2.64 -11.27 10.37
CA SER A 36 -1.62 -10.23 10.37
C SER A 36 -2.13 -8.89 9.82
N LEU A 37 -3.22 -8.85 9.04
CA LEU A 37 -3.77 -7.60 8.51
C LEU A 37 -4.40 -6.76 9.64
N GLN A 38 -3.78 -5.62 9.92
CA GLN A 38 -4.17 -4.72 11.01
C GLN A 38 -5.09 -3.59 10.57
N GLN A 39 -4.87 -3.05 9.37
CA GLN A 39 -5.59 -1.88 8.89
C GLN A 39 -5.59 -1.81 7.37
N VAL A 40 -6.69 -1.37 6.79
CA VAL A 40 -6.82 -1.05 5.36
C VAL A 40 -7.22 0.40 5.21
N TRP A 41 -6.60 1.09 4.25
CA TRP A 41 -6.99 2.41 3.80
C TRP A 41 -7.22 2.42 2.30
N CYS A 42 -8.19 3.21 1.87
CA CYS A 42 -8.49 3.41 0.46
C CYS A 42 -8.63 4.89 0.16
N SER A 43 -8.20 5.27 -1.04
CA SER A 43 -8.50 6.54 -1.68
C SER A 43 -8.84 6.28 -3.15
N ARG A 44 -9.26 7.33 -3.85
CA ARG A 44 -9.49 7.25 -5.30
C ARG A 44 -8.25 6.85 -6.10
N LYS A 45 -7.04 6.98 -5.51
CA LYS A 45 -5.76 6.71 -6.17
C LYS A 45 -5.02 5.49 -5.61
N TYR A 46 -5.21 5.14 -4.34
CA TYR A 46 -4.40 4.12 -3.67
C TYR A 46 -5.23 3.22 -2.77
N MET A 47 -4.77 1.98 -2.64
CA MET A 47 -5.16 1.06 -1.58
C MET A 47 -3.91 0.73 -0.78
N VAL A 48 -4.02 0.77 0.55
CA VAL A 48 -2.93 0.50 1.48
C VAL A 48 -3.39 -0.51 2.49
N GLN A 49 -2.57 -1.53 2.71
CA GLN A 49 -2.82 -2.59 3.68
C GLN A 49 -1.64 -2.67 4.65
N ALA A 50 -1.91 -2.53 5.95
CA ALA A 50 -0.91 -2.67 7.00
C ALA A 50 -0.94 -4.08 7.58
N PHE A 51 0.21 -4.76 7.52
CA PHE A 51 0.41 -6.10 8.09
C PHE A 51 1.38 -6.03 9.26
N GLN A 52 1.01 -6.66 10.36
CA GLN A 52 1.93 -6.94 11.45
C GLN A 52 2.83 -8.11 11.02
N GLU A 53 4.12 -7.82 10.86
CA GLU A 53 5.15 -8.78 10.51
C GLU A 53 5.95 -9.16 11.77
N ALA A 54 6.89 -10.10 11.62
CA ALA A 54 7.74 -10.55 12.70
C ALA A 54 8.51 -9.40 13.37
N SER A 55 8.90 -9.59 14.64
CA SER A 55 9.72 -8.65 15.41
C SER A 55 9.11 -7.24 15.55
N GLY A 56 7.77 -7.13 15.55
CA GLY A 56 7.08 -5.85 15.70
C GLY A 56 7.14 -4.95 14.45
N MET A 57 7.70 -5.44 13.34
CA MET A 57 7.77 -4.72 12.07
C MET A 57 6.37 -4.57 11.47
N LEU A 58 6.08 -3.38 10.94
CA LEU A 58 4.84 -3.14 10.20
C LEU A 58 5.17 -3.05 8.70
N ARG A 59 4.42 -3.77 7.86
CA ARG A 59 4.52 -3.64 6.41
C ARG A 59 3.29 -2.95 5.85
N LEU A 60 3.48 -1.81 5.18
CA LEU A 60 2.48 -1.21 4.32
C LEU A 60 2.65 -1.75 2.91
N SER A 61 1.66 -2.49 2.42
CA SER A 61 1.55 -2.88 1.01
C SER A 61 0.68 -1.86 0.29
N ILE A 62 1.21 -1.28 -0.80
CA ILE A 62 0.63 -0.13 -1.48
C ILE A 62 0.48 -0.45 -2.96
N ASN A 63 -0.72 -0.24 -3.48
CA ASN A 63 -1.00 -0.29 -4.92
C ASN A 63 -1.87 0.89 -5.34
N ARG A 64 -1.76 1.31 -6.60
CA ARG A 64 -2.73 2.25 -7.16
C ARG A 64 -4.09 1.55 -7.27
N THR A 65 -5.18 2.32 -7.22
CA THR A 65 -6.56 1.83 -7.45
C THR A 65 -7.02 2.04 -8.90
N ILE A 66 -6.16 2.62 -9.75
CA ILE A 66 -6.44 2.90 -11.16
C ILE A 66 -5.82 1.79 -12.03
N HIS A 67 -6.66 1.15 -12.84
CA HIS A 67 -6.28 0.16 -13.83
C HIS A 67 -6.18 0.86 -15.21
N ASN A 68 -5.03 0.82 -15.90
CA ASN A 68 -4.87 1.52 -17.19
C ASN A 68 -5.38 0.73 -18.41
N GLY A 69 -5.90 -0.48 -18.20
CA GLY A 69 -6.41 -1.32 -19.29
C GLY A 69 -5.67 -2.65 -19.41
N ASP A 70 -4.38 -2.70 -19.09
CA ASP A 70 -3.58 -3.94 -19.07
C ASP A 70 -2.81 -4.17 -17.75
N SER A 71 -2.57 -3.11 -16.97
CA SER A 71 -1.90 -3.20 -15.66
C SER A 71 -2.37 -2.10 -14.70
N TRP A 72 -2.00 -2.22 -13.42
CA TRP A 72 -2.02 -1.06 -12.53
C TRP A 72 -1.01 -0.04 -13.05
N VAL A 73 -1.36 1.25 -13.08
CA VAL A 73 -0.42 2.30 -13.47
C VAL A 73 0.82 2.20 -12.56
N ASP A 74 1.95 1.80 -13.14
CA ASP A 74 3.24 1.78 -12.47
C ASP A 74 3.70 3.21 -12.11
N GLN A 75 4.77 3.36 -11.32
CA GLN A 75 5.36 4.64 -10.86
C GLN A 75 4.67 5.28 -9.66
N ILE A 76 4.59 4.60 -8.51
CA ILE A 76 4.33 5.32 -7.24
C ILE A 76 5.61 6.05 -6.85
N THR A 77 5.58 7.38 -6.87
CA THR A 77 6.77 8.20 -6.63
C THR A 77 7.15 8.23 -5.16
N TRP A 78 8.39 8.64 -4.86
CA TRP A 78 8.83 8.83 -3.48
C TRP A 78 7.95 9.84 -2.72
N ASP A 79 7.57 10.95 -3.35
CA ASP A 79 6.69 11.96 -2.73
C ASP A 79 5.31 11.38 -2.40
N GLU A 80 4.75 10.56 -3.29
CA GLU A 80 3.49 9.85 -3.06
C GLU A 80 3.61 8.84 -1.91
N LEU A 81 4.71 8.08 -1.83
CA LEU A 81 4.97 7.17 -0.70
C LEU A 81 5.08 7.92 0.62
N MET A 82 5.75 9.07 0.63
CA MET A 82 5.85 9.94 1.81
C MET A 82 4.50 10.53 2.21
N GLN A 83 3.66 10.92 1.25
CA GLN A 83 2.29 11.35 1.51
C GLN A 83 1.47 10.21 2.12
N ILE A 84 1.46 9.04 1.49
CA ILE A 84 0.72 7.85 1.93
C ILE A 84 1.11 7.47 3.36
N LYS A 85 2.42 7.42 3.65
CA LYS A 85 2.94 7.14 4.99
C LYS A 85 2.41 8.11 6.05
N ARG A 86 2.33 9.41 5.72
CA ARG A 86 1.77 10.43 6.62
C ARG A 86 0.26 10.24 6.82
N GLU A 87 -0.49 10.01 5.74
CA GLU A 87 -1.94 9.80 5.80
C GLU A 87 -2.33 8.52 6.57
N CYS A 88 -1.49 7.48 6.52
CA CYS A 88 -1.65 6.28 7.34
C CYS A 88 -1.28 6.48 8.82
N GLY A 89 -0.82 7.67 9.23
CA GLY A 89 -0.46 7.98 10.61
C GLY A 89 0.98 7.65 11.00
N TYR A 90 1.86 7.33 10.04
CA TYR A 90 3.26 6.96 10.29
C TYR A 90 4.26 8.02 9.80
N GLY A 91 3.83 9.29 9.71
CA GLY A 91 4.63 10.38 9.15
C GLY A 91 5.96 10.61 9.86
N ASP A 92 6.00 10.35 11.16
CA ASP A 92 7.11 10.53 12.10
C ASP A 92 8.04 9.32 12.24
N ARG A 93 7.67 8.16 11.70
CA ARG A 93 8.47 6.93 11.79
C ARG A 93 9.47 6.79 10.64
N ASP A 94 10.51 5.98 10.79
CA ASP A 94 11.33 5.60 9.64
C ASP A 94 10.58 4.56 8.79
N ALA A 95 10.84 4.55 7.47
CA ALA A 95 10.32 3.54 6.57
C ALA A 95 11.39 3.14 5.56
N LEU A 96 11.43 1.85 5.23
CA LEU A 96 12.43 1.25 4.35
C LEU A 96 11.75 0.54 3.18
N GLU A 97 12.35 0.65 2.00
CA GLU A 97 12.05 -0.25 0.89
C GLU A 97 13.19 -1.26 0.77
N VAL A 98 12.83 -2.54 0.71
CA VAL A 98 13.79 -3.63 0.59
C VAL A 98 13.84 -4.06 -0.87
N PHE A 99 15.01 -3.94 -1.47
CA PHE A 99 15.32 -4.57 -2.76
C PHE A 99 15.83 -5.98 -2.48
N PRO A 100 15.09 -7.04 -2.86
CA PRO A 100 15.49 -8.40 -2.56
C PRO A 100 16.75 -8.79 -3.33
N ALA A 101 17.46 -9.82 -2.84
CA ALA A 101 18.52 -10.45 -3.63
C ALA A 101 17.91 -11.06 -4.90
N ASP A 102 18.70 -11.17 -5.98
CA ASP A 102 18.20 -11.59 -7.30
C ASP A 102 17.43 -12.91 -7.29
N ARG A 103 17.89 -13.88 -6.47
CA ARG A 103 17.24 -15.19 -6.31
C ARG A 103 15.86 -15.13 -5.67
N ASP A 104 15.57 -14.04 -4.95
CA ASP A 104 14.34 -13.83 -4.20
C ASP A 104 13.41 -12.83 -4.93
N ILE A 105 13.76 -12.40 -6.16
CA ILE A 105 12.93 -11.51 -6.97
C ILE A 105 11.65 -12.22 -7.39
N VAL A 106 10.52 -11.68 -6.96
CA VAL A 106 9.18 -12.06 -7.43
C VAL A 106 8.50 -10.82 -7.99
N ASN A 107 8.43 -10.71 -9.33
CA ASN A 107 7.83 -9.57 -10.02
C ASN A 107 6.49 -9.97 -10.66
N VAL A 108 5.43 -10.02 -9.86
CA VAL A 108 4.09 -10.47 -10.31
C VAL A 108 2.99 -9.42 -10.13
N ALA A 109 3.28 -8.31 -9.46
CA ALA A 109 2.31 -7.24 -9.22
C ALA A 109 3.01 -5.88 -9.06
N ASN A 110 2.40 -4.82 -9.60
CA ASN A 110 2.84 -3.43 -9.44
C ASN A 110 2.46 -2.92 -8.03
N MET A 111 3.17 -3.40 -7.02
CA MET A 111 2.99 -3.03 -5.62
C MET A 111 4.30 -2.51 -5.03
N ARG A 112 4.20 -1.54 -4.13
CA ARG A 112 5.33 -1.01 -3.36
C ARG A 112 5.14 -1.37 -1.89
N HIS A 113 6.24 -1.58 -1.18
CA HIS A 113 6.23 -2.01 0.21
C HIS A 113 7.06 -1.07 1.07
N LEU A 114 6.41 -0.42 2.04
CA LEU A 114 7.12 0.30 3.10
C LEU A 114 7.18 -0.56 4.35
N TRP A 115 8.39 -0.85 4.80
CA TRP A 115 8.66 -1.54 6.05
C TRP A 115 8.96 -0.50 7.13
N ILE A 116 8.15 -0.48 8.18
CA ILE A 116 8.25 0.47 9.29
C ILE A 116 8.75 -0.30 10.51
N PRO A 117 10.02 -0.12 10.90
CA PRO A 117 10.59 -0.81 12.05
C PRO A 117 9.99 -0.32 13.36
N ALA A 118 10.03 -1.18 14.38
CA ALA A 118 9.59 -0.84 15.74
C ALA A 118 10.43 0.32 16.31
N ASP A 119 11.74 0.26 16.10
CA ASP A 119 12.70 1.25 16.58
C ASP A 119 13.22 2.16 15.45
N PRO A 120 13.72 3.36 15.77
CA PRO A 120 14.41 4.22 14.80
C PRO A 120 15.54 3.51 14.07
N VAL A 121 15.68 3.76 12.77
CA VAL A 121 16.70 3.15 11.93
C VAL A 121 18.06 3.80 12.25
N PRO A 122 19.08 3.02 12.69
CA PRO A 122 20.32 3.59 13.23
C PRO A 122 21.21 4.27 12.18
N PHE A 123 21.07 3.88 10.91
CA PHE A 123 21.80 4.47 9.78
C PHE A 123 20.98 5.52 9.03
N ALA A 124 19.81 5.89 9.53
CA ALA A 124 19.03 6.97 8.93
C ALA A 124 19.80 8.30 9.11
N TRP A 125 19.87 9.09 8.05
CA TRP A 125 20.44 10.43 8.12
C TRP A 125 19.57 11.32 9.02
N ARG A 126 20.16 11.89 10.07
CA ARG A 126 19.50 12.84 10.98
C ARG A 126 20.19 14.20 10.90
N LYS A 127 19.47 15.24 11.31
CA LYS A 127 20.01 16.59 11.50
C LYS A 127 20.70 16.69 12.85
#